data_AF-A0ABD0MVZ8-F1
#
_entry.id   AF-A0ABD0MVZ8-F1
#
_cell.length_a   1.000
_cell.length_b   1.000
_cell.length_c   1.000
_cell.angle_alpha   90.00
_cell.angle_beta   90.00
_cell.angle_gamma   90.00
#
_symmetry.space_group_name_H-M   'P 1'
#
loop_
_entity.id
_entity.type
_entity.pdbx_description
1 polymer ?
#
loop_
_entity_poly.entity_id
_entity_poly.type
_entity_poly.pdbx_seq_one_letter_code
_entity_poly.pdbx_strand_id
1 'polypeptide(L)'
;RVYTPGCPEELRADIENITVTLLRKKKDLYRQHDSNQPRQRKKKKMTELKKKLREKVLQYNTVVEGEPIDEELACSLTEGYILPWERHKDGNTFRLKRSIFDQVMLLKHLEEEQSILLKEMSQHIKYLLKQVQEVESLRGQILERIKTS
;
A
#
# COMPACT_ATOMS: atom_id res chain seq x y z
N ARG A 1 9.31 36.83 1.56
CA ARG A 1 9.51 35.86 0.45
C ARG A 1 8.86 36.46 -0.78
N VAL A 2 9.67 36.83 -1.78
CA VAL A 2 9.22 37.50 -3.01
C VAL A 2 8.60 36.46 -3.93
N TYR A 3 7.38 36.71 -4.40
CA TYR A 3 6.63 35.86 -5.32
C TYR A 3 7.19 36.04 -6.74
N THR A 4 7.75 34.99 -7.34
CA THR A 4 8.16 34.97 -8.75
C THR A 4 7.41 33.84 -9.45
N PRO A 5 6.40 34.17 -10.30
CA PRO A 5 5.70 33.15 -11.07
C PRO A 5 6.66 32.53 -12.08
N GLY A 6 6.81 31.20 -12.06
CA GLY A 6 7.64 30.46 -13.02
C GLY A 6 8.91 29.81 -12.46
N CYS A 7 9.04 29.70 -11.13
CA CYS A 7 10.16 29.02 -10.50
C CYS A 7 10.13 27.50 -10.82
N PRO A 8 11.19 26.92 -11.41
CA PRO A 8 11.26 25.49 -11.74
C PRO A 8 10.95 24.58 -10.54
N GLU A 9 11.31 25.01 -9.33
CA GLU A 9 11.06 24.32 -8.07
C GLU A 9 9.56 24.20 -7.73
N GLU A 10 8.75 25.21 -8.06
CA GLU A 10 7.29 25.16 -7.85
C GLU A 10 6.63 24.17 -8.82
N LEU A 11 7.07 24.17 -10.09
CA LEU A 11 6.62 23.20 -11.08
C LEU A 11 7.01 21.77 -10.69
N ARG A 12 8.22 21.57 -10.15
CA ARG A 12 8.65 20.27 -9.61
C ARG A 12 7.74 19.79 -8.48
N ALA A 13 7.45 20.66 -7.51
CA ALA A 13 6.59 20.33 -6.38
C ALA A 13 5.15 20.01 -6.82
N ASP A 14 4.61 20.75 -7.79
CA ASP A 14 3.30 20.49 -8.39
C ASP A 14 3.26 19.13 -9.09
N ILE A 15 4.27 18.82 -9.92
CA ILE A 15 4.39 17.55 -10.63
C ILE A 15 4.48 16.39 -9.64
N GLU A 16 5.30 16.52 -8.59
CA GLU A 16 5.43 15.49 -7.56
C GLU A 16 4.10 15.27 -6.81
N ASN A 17 3.44 16.34 -6.37
CA ASN A 17 2.16 16.27 -5.68
C ASN A 17 1.07 15.61 -6.53
N ILE A 18 0.97 15.96 -7.81
CA ILE A 18 0.01 15.36 -8.74
C ILE A 18 0.33 13.87 -8.94
N THR A 19 1.62 13.53 -9.11
CA THR A 19 2.06 12.14 -9.29
C THR A 19 1.73 11.28 -8.07
N VAL A 20 2.04 11.74 -6.85
CA VAL A 20 1.71 11.02 -5.60
C VAL A 20 0.19 10.85 -5.45
N THR A 21 -0.57 11.91 -5.74
CA THR A 21 -2.04 11.87 -5.69
C THR A 21 -2.62 10.85 -6.67
N LEU A 22 -2.07 10.78 -7.88
CA LEU A 22 -2.48 9.83 -8.89
C LEU A 22 -2.18 8.38 -8.48
N LEU A 23 -1.01 8.10 -7.90
CA LEU A 23 -0.66 6.78 -7.37
C LEU A 23 -1.61 6.34 -6.25
N ARG A 24 -1.89 7.23 -5.29
CA ARG A 24 -2.88 6.95 -4.23
C ARG A 24 -4.26 6.64 -4.80
N LYS A 25 -4.74 7.45 -5.74
CA LYS A 25 -6.04 7.23 -6.39
C LYS A 25 -6.10 5.96 -7.23
N LYS A 26 -4.99 5.54 -7.85
CA LYS A 26 -4.88 4.26 -8.57
C LYS A 26 -5.04 3.08 -7.60
N LYS A 27 -4.35 3.11 -6.45
CA LYS A 27 -4.50 2.11 -5.39
C LYS A 27 -5.94 2.06 -4.86
N ASP A 28 -6.56 3.22 -4.68
CA ASP A 28 -7.94 3.33 -4.19
C ASP A 28 -9.02 3.01 -5.23
N LEU A 29 -8.66 2.83 -6.51
CA LEU A 29 -9.60 2.61 -7.61
C LEU A 29 -10.32 1.26 -7.51
N TYR A 30 -9.67 0.27 -6.89
CA TYR A 30 -10.18 -1.11 -6.78
C TYR A 30 -10.39 -1.57 -5.33
N ARG A 31 -10.50 -0.64 -4.38
CA ARG A 31 -10.81 -0.98 -2.99
C ARG A 31 -12.21 -1.64 -2.90
N GLN A 32 -12.29 -2.70 -2.11
CA GLN A 32 -13.19 -3.88 -2.25
C GLN A 32 -14.72 -3.66 -2.20
N HIS A 33 -15.25 -2.43 -2.13
CA HIS A 33 -16.70 -2.19 -2.01
C HIS A 33 -17.28 -1.10 -2.92
N ASP A 34 -16.53 -0.60 -3.90
CA ASP A 34 -17.05 0.39 -4.84
C ASP A 34 -17.95 -0.24 -5.93
N SER A 35 -19.19 0.23 -6.02
CA SER A 35 -20.04 -0.01 -7.20
C SER A 35 -19.49 0.72 -8.45
N ASN A 36 -20.02 0.39 -9.63
CA ASN A 36 -19.49 0.92 -10.89
C ASN A 36 -19.58 2.45 -11.02
N GLN A 37 -20.58 3.09 -10.41
CA GLN A 37 -20.77 4.54 -10.50
C GLN A 37 -19.72 5.36 -9.70
N PRO A 38 -19.44 5.08 -8.42
CA PRO A 38 -18.28 5.64 -7.69
C PRO A 38 -16.95 5.40 -8.40
N ARG A 39 -16.75 4.18 -8.92
CA ARG A 39 -15.55 3.82 -9.68
C ARG A 39 -15.39 4.70 -10.92
N GLN A 40 -16.46 4.95 -11.66
CA GLN A 40 -16.44 5.82 -12.82
C GLN A 40 -16.13 7.28 -12.45
N ARG A 41 -16.67 7.78 -11.33
CA ARG A 41 -16.31 9.12 -10.81
C ARG A 41 -14.83 9.19 -10.43
N LYS A 42 -14.27 8.16 -9.81
CA LYS A 42 -12.83 8.07 -9.51
C LYS A 42 -11.98 8.06 -10.79
N LYS A 43 -12.38 7.28 -11.81
CA LYS A 43 -11.72 7.28 -13.13
C LYS A 43 -11.72 8.67 -13.77
N LYS A 44 -12.86 9.38 -13.79
CA LYS A 44 -12.94 10.75 -14.33
C LYS A 44 -11.97 11.70 -13.64
N LYS A 45 -11.95 11.71 -12.29
CA LYS A 45 -11.01 12.51 -11.51
C LYS A 45 -9.54 12.14 -11.79
N MET A 46 -9.23 10.86 -12.01
CA MET A 46 -7.90 10.43 -12.42
C MET A 46 -7.54 10.95 -13.82
N THR A 47 -8.44 10.90 -14.79
CA THR A 47 -8.21 11.43 -16.14
C THR A 47 -7.94 12.94 -16.11
N GLU A 48 -8.71 13.70 -15.31
CA GLU A 48 -8.47 15.14 -15.11
C GLU A 48 -7.10 15.42 -14.51
N LEU A 49 -6.71 14.66 -13.47
CA LEU A 49 -5.39 14.79 -12.85
C LEU A 49 -4.26 14.42 -13.81
N LYS A 50 -4.44 13.41 -14.66
CA LYS A 50 -3.48 13.08 -15.72
C LYS A 50 -3.34 14.23 -16.71
N LYS A 51 -4.44 14.86 -17.13
CA LYS A 51 -4.39 16.03 -18.01
C LYS A 51 -3.61 17.18 -17.38
N LYS A 52 -3.87 17.49 -16.11
CA LYS A 52 -3.11 18.50 -15.36
C LYS A 52 -1.62 18.16 -15.23
N LEU A 53 -1.29 16.88 -15.04
CA LEU A 53 0.09 16.42 -15.01
C LEU A 53 0.79 16.70 -16.35
N ARG A 54 0.15 16.35 -17.47
CA ARG A 54 0.67 16.63 -18.83
C ARG A 54 0.94 18.12 -19.03
N GLU A 55 -0.02 18.97 -18.68
CA GLU A 55 0.11 20.43 -18.79
C GLU A 55 1.30 20.95 -17.99
N LYS A 56 1.48 20.47 -16.75
CA LYS A 56 2.59 20.88 -15.87
C LYS A 56 3.95 20.34 -16.33
N VAL A 57 3.98 19.10 -16.82
CA VAL A 57 5.17 18.49 -17.42
C VAL A 57 5.61 19.24 -18.67
N LEU A 58 4.67 19.63 -19.53
CA LEU A 58 4.95 20.43 -20.71
C LEU A 58 5.52 21.80 -20.33
N GLN A 59 4.91 22.48 -19.35
CA GLN A 59 5.42 23.75 -18.82
C GLN A 59 6.84 23.59 -18.26
N TYR A 60 7.12 22.52 -17.53
CA TYR A 60 8.46 22.24 -17.00
C TYR A 60 9.48 21.99 -18.12
N ASN A 61 9.14 21.17 -19.11
CA ASN A 61 10.02 20.87 -20.25
C ASN A 61 10.31 22.11 -21.11
N THR A 62 9.41 23.10 -21.15
CA THR A 62 9.67 24.37 -21.84
C THR A 62 10.57 25.34 -21.08
N VAL A 63 10.66 25.20 -19.75
CA VAL A 63 11.37 26.14 -18.86
C VAL A 63 12.78 25.65 -18.50
N VAL A 64 13.03 24.34 -18.59
CA VAL A 64 14.27 23.72 -18.09
C VAL A 64 15.15 23.23 -19.24
N GLU A 65 16.40 23.70 -19.31
CA GLU A 65 17.45 23.26 -20.27
C GLU A 65 18.09 21.90 -19.88
N GLY A 66 17.35 21.04 -19.16
CA GLY A 66 17.84 19.78 -18.60
C GLY A 66 17.24 18.55 -19.29
N GLU A 67 17.38 17.37 -18.67
CA GLU A 67 16.72 16.15 -19.18
C GLU A 67 15.20 16.34 -19.19
N PRO A 68 14.55 16.23 -20.37
CA PRO A 68 13.11 16.39 -20.47
C PRO A 68 12.40 15.22 -19.80
N ILE A 69 11.27 15.50 -19.17
CA ILE A 69 10.36 14.48 -18.66
C ILE A 69 9.64 13.86 -19.86
N ASP A 70 9.71 12.54 -19.99
CA ASP A 70 8.84 11.78 -20.87
C ASP A 70 7.39 11.90 -20.38
N GLU A 71 6.58 12.66 -21.13
CA GLU A 71 5.20 12.96 -20.80
C GLU A 71 4.32 11.69 -20.76
N GLU A 72 4.56 10.75 -21.66
CA GLU A 72 3.80 9.50 -21.75
C GLU A 72 4.11 8.60 -20.56
N LEU A 73 5.40 8.46 -20.24
CA LEU A 73 5.84 7.64 -19.12
C LEU A 73 5.43 8.25 -17.77
N ALA A 74 5.51 9.58 -17.60
CA ALA A 74 5.02 10.28 -16.42
C ALA A 74 3.51 10.10 -16.20
N CYS A 75 2.73 10.07 -17.29
CA CYS A 75 1.27 9.96 -17.24
C CYS A 75 0.73 8.52 -17.25
N SER A 76 1.60 7.55 -17.52
CA SER A 76 1.26 6.12 -17.55
C SER A 76 0.92 5.54 -16.16
N LEU A 77 1.21 6.27 -15.07
CA LEU A 77 1.03 5.81 -13.69
C LEU A 77 1.82 4.55 -13.35
N THR A 78 2.94 4.29 -14.05
CA THR A 78 3.88 3.27 -13.60
C THR A 78 4.46 3.71 -12.27
N GLU A 79 4.28 2.88 -11.23
CA GLU A 79 4.83 3.08 -9.89
C GLU A 79 6.36 3.22 -9.90
N GLY A 80 7.01 2.83 -11.00
CA GLY A 80 8.46 2.95 -11.23
C GLY A 80 8.91 4.11 -12.12
N TYR A 81 8.05 5.06 -12.53
CA TYR A 81 8.59 6.24 -13.24
C TYR A 81 9.32 7.16 -12.26
N ILE A 82 10.55 7.50 -12.62
CA ILE A 82 11.48 8.28 -11.80
C ILE A 82 11.61 9.66 -12.44
N LEU A 83 11.24 10.71 -11.69
CA LEU A 83 11.42 12.07 -12.16
C LEU A 83 12.92 12.42 -12.21
N PRO A 84 13.36 13.28 -13.14
CA PRO A 84 14.78 13.63 -13.31
C PRO A 84 15.46 14.10 -12.01
N TRP A 85 14.77 14.86 -11.17
CA TRP A 85 15.29 15.35 -9.88
C TRP A 85 15.16 14.36 -8.72
N GLU A 86 14.47 13.23 -8.91
CA GLU A 86 14.40 12.15 -7.92
C GLU A 86 15.56 11.15 -8.07
N ARG A 87 16.33 11.24 -9.17
CA ARG A 87 17.52 10.42 -9.41
C ARG A 87 18.65 10.83 -8.46
N HIS A 88 18.95 9.97 -7.49
CA HIS A 88 20.20 10.10 -6.73
C HIS A 88 21.39 9.63 -7.58
N LYS A 89 22.61 10.06 -7.22
CA LYS A 89 23.86 9.66 -7.88
C LYS A 89 24.04 8.13 -7.98
N ASP A 90 23.40 7.39 -7.08
CA ASP A 90 23.44 5.92 -7.02
C ASP A 90 22.36 5.23 -7.88
N GLY A 91 21.60 5.98 -8.70
CA GLY A 91 20.53 5.46 -9.56
C GLY A 91 19.22 5.10 -8.86
N ASN A 92 19.23 4.94 -7.52
CA ASN A 92 18.04 4.58 -6.74
C ASN A 92 17.27 5.81 -6.24
N THR A 93 15.97 5.88 -6.53
CA THR A 93 15.11 6.96 -6.00
C THR A 93 14.66 6.69 -4.57
N PHE A 94 14.38 7.77 -3.83
CA PHE A 94 13.73 7.69 -2.52
C PHE A 94 12.40 6.91 -2.58
N ARG A 95 11.62 7.09 -3.65
CA ARG A 95 10.32 6.43 -3.83
C ARG A 95 10.45 4.93 -4.04
N LEU A 96 11.45 4.48 -4.79
CA LEU A 96 11.77 3.07 -4.94
C LEU A 96 12.22 2.45 -3.61
N LYS A 97 13.14 3.11 -2.90
CA LYS A 97 13.59 2.68 -1.56
C LYS A 97 12.42 2.53 -0.59
N ARG A 98 11.52 3.53 -0.56
CA ARG A 98 10.32 3.52 0.27
C ARG A 98 9.35 2.40 -0.12
N SER A 99 9.10 2.19 -1.41
CA SER A 99 8.20 1.12 -1.88
C SER A 99 8.72 -0.26 -1.49
N ILE A 100 10.02 -0.51 -1.66
CA ILE A 100 10.66 -1.77 -1.27
C ILE A 100 10.60 -1.93 0.26
N PHE A 101 10.89 -0.87 1.00
CA PHE A 101 10.79 -0.89 2.47
C PHE A 101 9.36 -1.21 2.93
N ASP A 102 8.34 -0.55 2.37
CA ASP A 102 6.94 -0.79 2.71
C ASP A 102 6.53 -2.25 2.40
N GLN A 103 7.03 -2.83 1.29
CA GLN A 103 6.80 -4.24 0.96
C GLN A 103 7.48 -5.19 1.95
N VAL A 104 8.72 -4.92 2.32
CA VAL A 104 9.46 -5.71 3.32
C VAL A 104 8.78 -5.64 4.69
N MET A 105 8.35 -4.46 5.11
CA MET A 105 7.63 -4.28 6.37
C MET A 105 6.28 -5.01 6.38
N LEU A 106 5.56 -5.02 5.25
CA LEU A 106 4.33 -5.80 5.13
C LEU A 106 4.58 -7.30 5.28
N LEU A 107 5.63 -7.83 4.64
CA LEU A 107 6.02 -9.24 4.79
C LEU A 107 6.40 -9.56 6.24
N LYS A 108 7.18 -8.70 6.89
CA LYS A 108 7.57 -8.87 8.30
C LYS A 108 6.36 -8.92 9.22
N HIS A 109 5.41 -8.02 9.03
CA HIS A 109 4.18 -8.01 9.80
C HIS A 109 3.34 -9.29 9.57
N LEU A 110 3.25 -9.78 8.33
CA LEU A 110 2.57 -11.04 8.04
C LEU A 110 3.25 -12.25 8.70
N GLU A 111 4.59 -12.30 8.71
CA GLU A 111 5.36 -13.33 9.42
C GLU A 111 5.07 -13.31 10.93
N GLU A 112 4.98 -12.11 11.52
CA GLU A 112 4.63 -11.93 12.94
C GLU A 112 3.20 -12.41 13.26
N GLU A 113 2.22 -11.96 12.48
CA GLU A 113 0.80 -12.35 12.62
C GLU A 113 0.62 -13.87 12.48
N GLN A 114 1.31 -14.50 11.51
CA GLN A 114 1.28 -15.96 11.35
C GLN A 114 1.83 -16.68 12.59
N SER A 115 2.94 -16.19 13.15
CA SER A 115 3.52 -16.74 14.37
C SER A 115 2.59 -16.58 15.58
N ILE A 116 1.91 -15.43 15.71
CA ILE A 116 0.92 -15.19 16.77
C ILE A 116 -0.25 -16.17 16.62
N LEU A 117 -0.83 -16.28 15.43
CA LEU A 117 -1.95 -17.16 15.16
C LEU A 117 -1.63 -18.63 15.48
N LEU A 118 -0.46 -19.13 15.07
CA LEU A 118 -0.04 -20.49 15.37
C LEU A 118 0.12 -20.74 16.88
N LYS A 119 0.60 -19.75 17.64
CA LYS A 119 0.69 -19.83 19.10
C LYS A 119 -0.69 -19.90 19.74
N GLU A 120 -1.61 -19.04 19.32
CA GLU A 120 -2.99 -19.02 19.82
C GLU A 120 -3.71 -20.34 19.49
N MET A 121 -3.63 -20.81 18.25
CA MET A 121 -4.20 -22.10 17.84
C MET A 121 -3.64 -23.25 18.68
N SER A 122 -2.32 -23.27 18.92
CA SER A 122 -1.69 -24.30 19.76
C SER A 122 -2.17 -24.24 21.21
N GLN A 123 -2.39 -23.05 21.76
CA GLN A 123 -2.95 -22.86 23.10
C GLN A 123 -4.40 -23.35 23.16
N HIS A 124 -5.22 -23.01 22.17
CA HIS A 124 -6.60 -23.48 22.07
C HIS A 124 -6.68 -25.01 21.98
N ILE A 125 -5.84 -25.64 21.15
CA ILE A 125 -5.78 -27.11 21.06
C ILE A 125 -5.42 -27.72 22.41
N LYS A 126 -4.40 -27.20 23.11
CA LYS A 126 -4.00 -27.69 24.44
C LYS A 126 -5.13 -27.55 25.45
N TYR A 127 -5.86 -26.43 25.42
CA TYR A 127 -7.01 -26.20 26.29
C TYR A 127 -8.12 -27.22 26.02
N LEU A 128 -8.48 -27.44 24.75
CA LEU A 128 -9.50 -28.42 24.37
C LEU A 128 -9.11 -29.85 24.77
N LEU A 129 -7.85 -30.24 24.58
CA LEU A 129 -7.35 -31.55 25.02
C LEU A 129 -7.51 -31.74 26.54
N LYS A 130 -7.22 -30.70 27.34
CA LYS A 130 -7.43 -30.74 28.78
C LYS A 130 -8.91 -30.92 29.14
N GLN A 131 -9.81 -30.20 28.47
CA GLN A 131 -11.25 -30.33 28.69
C GLN A 131 -11.77 -31.73 28.35
N VAL A 132 -11.29 -32.33 27.26
CA VAL A 132 -11.62 -33.73 26.89
C VAL A 132 -11.19 -34.70 28.00
N GLN A 133 -9.97 -34.56 28.51
CA GLN A 133 -9.47 -35.41 29.60
C GLN A 133 -10.30 -35.26 30.89
N GLU A 134 -10.71 -34.04 31.22
CA GLU A 134 -11.59 -33.77 32.38
C GLU A 134 -12.95 -34.49 32.22
N VAL A 135 -13.54 -34.42 31.02
CA VAL A 135 -14.81 -35.11 30.71
C VAL A 135 -14.65 -36.63 30.78
N GLU A 136 -13.55 -37.19 30.26
CA GLU A 136 -13.28 -38.63 30.31
C GLU A 136 -13.09 -39.14 31.74
N SER A 137 -12.40 -38.36 32.58
CA SER A 137 -12.24 -38.66 34.01
C SER A 137 -13.58 -38.67 34.74
N LEU A 138 -14.43 -37.65 34.51
CA LEU A 138 -15.77 -37.59 35.07
C LEU A 138 -16.63 -38.77 34.61
N ARG A 139 -16.56 -39.15 33.33
CA ARG A 139 -17.25 -40.33 32.79
C ARG A 139 -16.81 -41.61 33.50
N GLY A 140 -15.50 -41.79 33.71
CA GLY A 140 -14.95 -42.93 34.44
C GLY A 140 -15.49 -43.01 35.87
N GLN A 141 -15.49 -41.89 36.60
CA GLN A 141 -16.01 -41.82 37.96
C GLN A 141 -17.50 -42.16 38.04
N ILE A 142 -18.32 -41.70 37.08
CA ILE A 142 -19.76 -42.03 37.02
C ILE A 142 -19.97 -43.53 36.76
N LEU A 143 -19.22 -44.12 35.82
CA LEU A 143 -19.32 -45.54 35.50
C LEU A 143 -18.97 -46.43 36.71
N GLU A 144 -17.93 -46.07 37.46
CA GLU A 144 -17.58 -46.82 38.68
C GLU A 144 -18.65 -46.68 39.77
N ARG A 145 -19.23 -45.49 39.96
CA ARG A 145 -20.35 -45.31 40.89
C ARG A 145 -21.56 -46.18 40.55
N ILE A 146 -21.90 -46.29 39.26
CA ILE A 146 -23.02 -47.13 38.78
C ILE A 146 -22.75 -48.61 39.05
N LYS A 147 -21.51 -49.10 38.92
CA LYS A 147 -21.17 -50.50 39.22
C LYS A 147 -21.23 -50.84 40.71
N THR A 148 -21.00 -49.85 41.57
CA THR A 148 -20.99 -50.03 43.03
C THR A 148 -22.35 -49.81 43.71
N SER A 149 -23.38 -49.39 42.96
CA SER A 149 -24.79 -49.31 43.40
C SER A 149 -25.57 -50.51 42.91
#